data_AF-A0A4P6PEE4-F1
#
_entry.id   AF-A0A4P6PEE4-F1
#
_cell.length_a   1.000
_cell.length_b   1.000
_cell.length_c   1.000
_cell.angle_alpha   90.00
_cell.angle_beta   90.00
_cell.angle_gamma   90.00
#
_symmetry.space_group_name_H-M   'P 1'
#
loop_
_entity.id
_entity.type
_entity.pdbx_description
1 polymer ?
#
loop_
_entity_poly.entity_id
_entity_poly.type
_entity_poly.pdbx_seq_one_letter_code
_entity_poly.pdbx_strand_id
1 'polypeptide(L)'
;MTKTTLLLIVLCIALAIHYVSQKTLLKKGWEAEDPKPYINRFMINGAGLIVIAAAALIAAKPPYGLFGILIFIEGAVCVTFGRKLSKKPKHQDKQTK
;
A
#
# COMPACT_ATOMS: atom_id res chain seq x y z
N MET A 1 27.56 12.92 -2.90
CA MET A 1 26.33 12.27 -2.43
C MET A 1 26.72 10.89 -1.87
N THR A 2 26.29 10.51 -0.66
CA THR A 2 26.68 9.21 -0.08
C THR A 2 25.83 8.08 -0.67
N LYS A 3 26.34 6.83 -0.67
CA LYS A 3 25.59 5.65 -1.13
C LYS A 3 24.23 5.52 -0.43
N THR A 4 24.21 5.82 0.87
CA THR A 4 23.00 5.83 1.70
C THR A 4 21.97 6.86 1.23
N THR A 5 22.40 8.08 0.90
CA THR A 5 21.50 9.12 0.37
C THR A 5 20.90 8.70 -0.98
N LEU A 6 21.70 8.09 -1.86
CA LEU A 6 21.21 7.60 -3.15
C LEU A 6 20.15 6.50 -2.96
N LEU A 7 20.40 5.53 -2.07
CA LEU A 7 19.44 4.48 -1.75
C LEU A 7 18.12 5.03 -1.18
N LEU A 8 18.20 6.05 -0.32
CA LEU A 8 17.01 6.72 0.21
C LEU A 8 16.21 7.40 -0.90
N ILE A 9 16.86 8.11 -1.83
CA ILE A 9 16.19 8.75 -2.96
C ILE A 9 15.48 7.71 -3.83
N VAL A 10 16.17 6.61 -4.17
CA VAL A 10 15.59 5.52 -4.96
C VAL A 10 14.39 4.90 -4.24
N LEU A 11 14.50 4.67 -2.92
CA LEU A 11 13.40 4.16 -2.12
C LEU A 11 12.20 5.12 -2.14
N CYS A 12 12.42 6.42 -1.93
CA CYS A 12 11.35 7.42 -1.96
C CYS A 12 10.64 7.47 -3.32
N ILE A 13 11.39 7.40 -4.42
CA ILE A 13 10.82 7.35 -5.78
C ILE A 13 10.00 6.07 -5.97
N ALA A 14 10.53 4.91 -5.54
CA ALA A 14 9.83 3.64 -5.64
C ALA A 14 8.51 3.64 -4.84
N LEU A 15 8.53 4.18 -3.62
CA LEU A 15 7.34 4.32 -2.77
C LEU A 15 6.33 5.30 -3.38
N ALA A 16 6.78 6.42 -3.96
CA ALA A 16 5.88 7.37 -4.62
C ALA A 16 5.17 6.74 -5.84
N ILE A 17 5.92 6.02 -6.68
CA ILE A 17 5.35 5.30 -7.83
C ILE A 17 4.36 4.24 -7.34
N HIS A 18 4.73 3.48 -6.30
CA HIS A 18 3.87 2.48 -5.70
C HIS A 18 2.57 3.10 -5.20
N TYR A 19 2.64 4.20 -4.45
CA TYR A 19 1.47 4.92 -3.94
C TYR A 19 0.51 5.37 -5.05
N VAL A 20 1.04 5.92 -6.16
CA VAL A 20 0.23 6.31 -7.32
C VAL A 20 -0.46 5.10 -7.96
N SER A 21 0.24 3.96 -8.06
CA SER A 21 -0.33 2.70 -8.54
C SER A 21 -1.45 2.20 -7.61
N GLN A 22 -1.25 2.23 -6.29
CA GLN A 22 -2.26 1.86 -5.30
C GLN A 22 -3.48 2.79 -5.36
N LYS A 23 -3.29 4.09 -5.56
CA LYS A 23 -4.40 5.04 -5.74
C LYS A 23 -5.20 4.75 -7.02
N THR A 24 -4.53 4.37 -8.09
CA THR A 24 -5.18 3.95 -9.35
C THR A 24 -5.96 2.66 -9.17
N LEU A 25 -5.38 1.69 -8.47
CA LEU A 25 -6.03 0.43 -8.11
C LEU A 25 -7.27 0.68 -7.24
N LEU A 26 -7.21 1.65 -6.33
CA LEU A 26 -8.32 2.03 -5.46
C LEU A 26 -9.48 2.56 -6.30
N LYS A 27 -9.19 3.48 -7.23
CA LYS A 27 -10.20 4.01 -8.18
C LYS A 27 -10.87 2.88 -8.96
N LYS A 28 -10.09 1.96 -9.54
CA LYS A 28 -10.62 0.79 -10.26
C LYS A 28 -11.50 -0.10 -9.38
N GLY A 29 -11.10 -0.35 -8.13
CA GLY A 29 -11.91 -1.11 -7.17
C GLY A 29 -13.22 -0.41 -6.77
N TRP A 30 -13.24 0.92 -6.76
CA TRP A 30 -14.46 1.69 -6.53
C TRP A 30 -15.41 1.66 -7.72
N GLU A 31 -14.90 1.55 -8.94
CA GLU A 31 -15.70 1.47 -10.17
C GLU A 31 -16.13 0.04 -10.50
N ALA A 32 -15.42 -0.97 -9.96
CA ALA A 32 -15.75 -2.38 -10.17
C ALA A 32 -17.06 -2.81 -9.48
N GLU A 33 -17.79 -3.70 -10.14
CA GLU A 33 -18.99 -4.36 -9.63
C GLU A 33 -18.66 -5.23 -8.41
N ASP A 34 -17.64 -6.09 -8.52
CA ASP A 34 -17.07 -6.81 -7.38
C ASP A 34 -15.72 -6.19 -6.93
N PRO A 35 -15.67 -5.54 -5.75
CA PRO A 35 -14.44 -4.96 -5.22
C PRO A 35 -13.51 -6.00 -4.56
N LYS A 36 -13.95 -7.25 -4.34
CA LYS A 36 -13.17 -8.27 -3.59
C LYS A 36 -11.77 -8.54 -4.14
N PRO A 37 -11.54 -8.68 -5.48
CA PRO A 37 -10.19 -8.93 -6.00
C PRO A 37 -9.24 -7.77 -5.69
N TYR A 38 -9.74 -6.54 -5.73
CA TYR A 38 -8.98 -5.33 -5.43
C TYR A 38 -8.63 -5.26 -3.94
N ILE A 39 -9.60 -5.55 -3.07
CA ILE A 39 -9.38 -5.64 -1.62
C ILE A 39 -8.29 -6.67 -1.32
N ASN A 40 -8.38 -7.87 -1.89
CA ASN A 40 -7.39 -8.92 -1.66
C ASN A 40 -5.99 -8.49 -2.12
N ARG A 41 -5.90 -7.83 -3.27
CA ARG A 41 -4.64 -7.28 -3.78
C ARG A 41 -4.05 -6.21 -2.84
N PHE A 42 -4.87 -5.34 -2.28
CA PHE A 42 -4.44 -4.37 -1.26
C PHE A 42 -3.92 -5.05 -0.01
N MET A 43 -4.60 -6.10 0.47
CA MET A 43 -4.19 -6.83 1.66
C MET A 43 -2.86 -7.57 1.45
N ILE A 44 -2.68 -8.21 0.30
CA ILE A 44 -1.43 -8.91 -0.06
C ILE A 44 -0.27 -7.91 -0.17
N ASN A 45 -0.46 -6.80 -0.89
CA ASN A 45 0.57 -5.76 -1.03
C ASN A 45 0.92 -5.16 0.34
N GLY A 46 -0.09 -4.82 1.15
CA GLY A 46 0.10 -4.28 2.48
C GLY A 46 0.85 -5.23 3.42
N ALA A 47 0.45 -6.50 3.45
CA ALA A 47 1.13 -7.51 4.26
C ALA A 47 2.59 -7.71 3.82
N GLY A 48 2.84 -7.80 2.50
CA GLY A 48 4.20 -7.93 1.97
C GLY A 48 5.10 -6.76 2.38
N LEU A 49 4.62 -5.53 2.25
CA LEU A 49 5.36 -4.34 2.68
C LEU A 49 5.61 -4.31 4.19
N ILE A 50 4.62 -4.69 5.01
CA ILE A 50 4.77 -4.74 6.47
C ILE A 50 5.84 -5.76 6.88
N VAL A 51 5.90 -6.93 6.22
CA VAL A 51 6.95 -7.94 6.48
C VAL A 51 8.33 -7.39 6.14
N ILE A 52 8.49 -6.74 4.98
CA ILE A 52 9.75 -6.12 4.57
C ILE A 52 10.16 -5.01 5.55
N ALA A 53 9.20 -4.19 5.98
CA ALA A 53 9.42 -3.13 6.95
C ALA A 53 9.89 -3.69 8.30
N ALA A 54 9.23 -4.73 8.81
CA ALA A 54 9.60 -5.39 10.06
C ALA A 54 11.02 -5.95 9.98
N ALA A 55 11.39 -6.62 8.88
CA ALA A 55 12.74 -7.12 8.67
C ALA A 55 13.79 -5.99 8.67
N ALA A 56 13.49 -4.86 8.01
CA ALA A 56 14.37 -3.68 7.99
C ALA A 56 14.52 -3.03 9.38
N LEU A 57 13.44 -2.98 10.17
CA LEU A 57 13.47 -2.46 11.55
C LEU A 57 14.27 -3.37 12.49
N ILE A 58 14.10 -4.69 12.39
CA ILE A 58 14.83 -5.68 13.21
C ILE A 58 16.34 -5.61 12.94
N ALA A 59 16.75 -5.31 11.71
CA ALA A 59 18.17 -5.14 11.38
C ALA A 59 18.84 -4.02 12.19
N ALA A 60 18.06 -3.07 12.75
CA ALA A 60 18.44 -2.06 13.75
C ALA A 60 19.71 -1.23 13.45
N LYS A 61 20.16 -1.22 12.19
CA LYS A 61 21.34 -0.48 11.72
C LYS A 61 20.89 0.67 10.82
N PRO A 62 21.49 1.87 10.93
CA PRO A 62 21.33 2.90 9.91
C PRO A 62 21.76 2.35 8.53
N PRO A 63 21.02 2.62 7.44
CA PRO A 63 19.81 3.45 7.31
C PRO A 63 18.48 2.67 7.42
N TYR A 64 18.53 1.37 7.72
CA TYR A 64 17.40 0.45 7.58
C TYR A 64 16.21 0.79 8.50
N GLY A 65 16.46 1.45 9.64
CA GLY A 65 15.39 1.97 10.50
C GLY A 65 14.47 2.95 9.76
N LEU A 66 15.03 3.95 9.07
CA LEU A 66 14.26 4.92 8.29
C LEU A 66 13.55 4.24 7.11
N PHE A 67 14.23 3.32 6.43
CA PHE A 67 13.64 2.58 5.30
C PHE A 67 12.45 1.74 5.77
N GLY A 68 12.60 1.05 6.90
CA GLY A 68 11.54 0.26 7.52
C GLY A 68 10.31 1.10 7.85
N ILE A 69 10.49 2.29 8.45
CA ILE A 69 9.38 3.21 8.74
C ILE A 69 8.65 3.64 7.47
N LEU A 70 9.38 4.06 6.43
CA LEU A 70 8.78 4.51 5.17
C LEU A 70 7.99 3.39 4.48
N ILE A 71 8.56 2.17 4.43
CA ILE A 71 7.90 1.00 3.86
C ILE A 71 6.66 0.60 4.70
N PHE A 72 6.76 0.71 6.02
CA PHE A 72 5.64 0.41 6.93
C PHE A 72 4.44 1.33 6.67
N ILE A 73 4.69 2.63 6.51
CA ILE A 73 3.65 3.62 6.20
C ILE A 73 2.94 3.24 4.90
N GLU A 74 3.68 2.91 3.85
CA GLU A 74 3.10 2.50 2.56
C GLU A 74 2.29 1.20 2.67
N GLY A 75 2.77 0.24 3.47
CA GLY A 75 2.04 -0.98 3.79
C GLY A 75 0.72 -0.71 4.51
N ALA A 76 0.73 0.19 5.51
CA ALA A 76 -0.46 0.62 6.24
C ALA A 76 -1.47 1.34 5.34
N VAL A 77 -1.00 2.16 4.39
CA VAL A 77 -1.85 2.79 3.36
C VAL A 77 -2.56 1.75 2.52
N CYS A 78 -1.86 0.70 2.06
CA CYS A 78 -2.47 -0.39 1.29
C CYS A 78 -3.60 -1.07 2.07
N VAL A 79 -3.35 -1.45 3.33
CA VAL A 79 -4.37 -2.06 4.21
C VAL A 79 -5.55 -1.11 4.41
N THR A 80 -5.28 0.20 4.57
CA THR A 80 -6.31 1.23 4.72
C THR A 80 -7.18 1.36 3.47
N PHE A 81 -6.59 1.32 2.28
CA PHE A 81 -7.32 1.33 1.01
C PHE A 81 -8.17 0.07 0.82
N GLY A 82 -7.65 -1.11 1.17
CA GLY A 82 -8.42 -2.35 1.20
C GLY A 82 -9.63 -2.27 2.13
N ARG A 83 -9.42 -1.75 3.36
CA ARG A 83 -10.51 -1.51 4.34
C ARG A 83 -11.52 -0.47 3.86
N LYS A 84 -11.09 0.55 3.13
CA LYS A 84 -11.98 1.56 2.57
C LYS A 84 -12.88 0.95 1.48
N LEU A 85 -12.33 0.09 0.62
CA LEU A 85 -13.10 -0.65 -0.39
C LEU A 85 -14.03 -1.69 0.22
N SER A 86 -13.64 -2.38 1.29
CA SER A 86 -14.52 -3.36 1.95
C SER A 86 -15.76 -2.73 2.57
N LYS A 87 -15.72 -1.42 2.83
CA LYS A 87 -16.85 -0.63 3.33
C LYS A 87 -17.64 0.06 2.22
N LYS A 88 -17.34 -0.19 0.94
CA LYS A 88 -18.12 0.34 -0.19
C LYS A 88 -19.59 -0.07 0.02
N PRO A 89 -20.52 0.89 0.20
CA PRO A 89 -21.92 0.56 0.41
C PRO A 89 -22.45 -0.17 -0.82
N LYS A 90 -23.15 -1.30 -0.60
CA LYS A 90 -23.91 -2.01 -1.64
C LYS A 90 -25.10 -1.14 -2.07
N HIS A 91 -24.85 -0.07 -2.82
CA HIS A 91 -25.90 0.86 -3.25
C HIS A 91 -26.09 0.87 -4.78
N GLN A 92 -26.06 -0.31 -5.41
CA GLN A 92 -26.57 -0.50 -6.77
C GLN A 92 -27.55 -1.69 -6.91
N ASP A 93 -27.85 -2.43 -5.85
CA ASP A 93 -28.79 -3.58 -5.91
C ASP A 93 -30.26 -3.25 -5.59
N LYS A 94 -30.65 -1.96 -5.50
CA LYS A 94 -32.03 -1.57 -5.16
C LYS A 94 -32.60 -0.39 -5.96
N GLN A 95 -32.49 -0.41 -7.29
CA GLN A 95 -33.32 0.43 -8.16
C GLN A 95 -33.87 -0.30 -9.39
N THR A 96 -34.13 -1.60 -9.29
CA THR A 96 -34.96 -2.29 -10.28
C THR A 96 -35.65 -3.47 -9.60
N LYS A 97 -36.81 -3.21 -9.00
CA LYS A 97 -37.96 -4.11 -8.92
C LYS A 97 -39.16 -3.36 -8.39
#